data_AF-A0A3A0AU08-F1
#
_entry.id   AF-A0A3A0AU08-F1
#
_cell.length_a   1.000
_cell.length_b   1.000
_cell.length_c   1.000
_cell.angle_alpha   90.00
_cell.angle_beta   90.00
_cell.angle_gamma   90.00
#
_symmetry.space_group_name_H-M   'P 1'
#
loop_
_entity.id
_entity.type
_entity.pdbx_description
1 polymer ?
#
loop_
_entity_poly.entity_id
_entity_poly.type
_entity_poly.pdbx_seq_one_letter_code
_entity_poly.pdbx_strand_id
1 'polypeptide(L)'
;MRICIDSNQFIFGIAGTDAAAERVLLLLPHLEVVIPHLVVQEVTRNLNASEVNALYILFNKAPRLTIINEPVPAPLVTKYIALGLREKGDAFIGAFVEWQEAHYLI
;
A
#
# COMPACT_ATOMS: atom_id res chain seq x y z
N MET A 1 -12.55 1.59 9.70
CA MET A 1 -11.19 1.95 10.16
C MET A 1 -10.30 1.69 8.97
N ARG A 2 -9.83 2.77 8.34
CA ARG A 2 -9.13 2.70 7.07
C ARG A 2 -7.62 2.58 7.28
N ILE A 3 -6.99 1.69 6.54
CA ILE A 3 -5.56 1.39 6.63
C ILE A 3 -4.92 1.61 5.27
N CYS A 4 -3.70 2.15 5.25
CA CYS A 4 -2.83 2.12 4.08
C CYS A 4 -1.79 1.03 4.27
N ILE A 5 -1.61 0.17 3.27
CA ILE A 5 -0.61 -0.90 3.29
C ILE A 5 0.48 -0.54 2.28
N ASP A 6 1.73 -0.56 2.73
CA ASP A 6 2.92 -0.30 1.92
C ASP A 6 3.25 -1.47 1.00
N SER A 7 4.05 -1.21 -0.04
CA SER A 7 4.47 -2.20 -1.02
C SER A 7 5.21 -3.38 -0.39
N ASN A 8 6.06 -3.13 0.60
CA ASN A 8 6.83 -4.16 1.30
C ASN A 8 5.95 -5.25 1.91
N GLN A 9 4.80 -4.90 2.50
CA GLN A 9 3.89 -5.89 3.10
C GLN A 9 3.30 -6.83 2.05
N PHE A 10 2.96 -6.31 0.87
CA PHE A 10 2.51 -7.16 -0.23
C PHE A 10 3.64 -8.01 -0.78
N ILE A 11 4.83 -7.44 -0.98
CA ILE A 11 5.98 -8.16 -1.54
C ILE A 11 6.37 -9.33 -0.63
N PHE A 12 6.61 -9.06 0.66
CA PHE A 12 7.05 -10.10 1.60
C PHE A 12 5.93 -11.09 1.95
N GLY A 13 4.69 -10.61 2.05
CA GLY A 13 3.55 -11.47 2.34
C GLY A 13 3.20 -12.43 1.18
N ILE A 14 3.31 -11.98 -0.08
CA ILE A 14 3.10 -12.85 -1.24
C ILE A 14 4.27 -13.81 -1.45
N ALA A 15 5.51 -13.34 -1.25
CA ALA A 15 6.71 -14.16 -1.38
C ALA A 15 6.90 -15.17 -0.23
N GLY A 16 6.15 -15.03 0.88
CA GLY A 16 6.25 -15.90 2.05
C GLY A 16 7.57 -15.71 2.82
N THR A 17 8.13 -14.50 2.79
CA THR A 17 9.43 -14.18 3.40
C THR A 17 9.30 -13.45 4.73
N ASP A 18 8.11 -12.96 5.07
CA ASP A 18 7.80 -12.35 6.37
C ASP A 18 6.43 -12.82 6.89
N ALA A 19 6.45 -13.48 8.05
CA ALA A 19 5.26 -14.07 8.66
C ALA A 19 4.25 -13.03 9.17
N ALA A 20 4.68 -11.81 9.50
CA ALA A 20 3.77 -10.74 9.91
C ALA A 20 3.05 -10.16 8.67
N ALA A 21 3.78 -9.93 7.58
CA ALA A 21 3.23 -9.51 6.31
C ALA A 21 2.22 -10.54 5.77
N GLU A 22 2.54 -11.83 5.82
CA GLU A 22 1.60 -12.90 5.48
C GLU A 22 0.30 -12.81 6.28
N ARG A 23 0.39 -12.60 7.60
CA ARG A 23 -0.79 -12.42 8.47
C ARG A 23 -1.60 -11.19 8.10
N VAL A 24 -0.96 -10.08 7.76
CA VAL A 24 -1.66 -8.87 7.28
C VAL A 24 -2.44 -9.19 6.00
N LEU A 25 -1.83 -9.91 5.04
CA LEU A 25 -2.50 -10.27 3.80
C LEU A 25 -3.66 -11.25 4.00
N LEU A 26 -3.55 -12.19 4.94
CA LEU A 26 -4.67 -13.09 5.31
C LEU A 26 -5.87 -12.32 5.87
N LEU A 27 -5.63 -11.18 6.52
CA LEU A 27 -6.69 -10.31 7.05
C LEU A 27 -7.26 -9.35 6.00
N LEU A 28 -6.61 -9.18 4.84
CA LEU A 28 -6.99 -8.20 3.82
C LEU A 28 -8.49 -8.23 3.44
N PRO A 29 -9.14 -9.40 3.26
CA PRO A 29 -10.59 -9.47 3.00
C PRO A 29 -11.47 -8.82 4.08
N HIS A 30 -10.96 -8.72 5.30
CA HIS A 30 -11.65 -8.22 6.48
C HIS A 30 -11.21 -6.80 6.89
N LEU A 31 -10.35 -6.15 6.11
CA LEU A 31 -9.90 -4.78 6.34
C LEU A 31 -10.57 -3.80 5.37
N GLU A 32 -10.55 -2.51 5.72
CA GLU A 32 -10.84 -1.40 4.81
C GLU A 32 -9.50 -0.80 4.43
N VAL A 33 -9.06 -1.01 3.19
CA VAL A 33 -7.69 -0.69 2.75
C VAL A 33 -7.72 0.28 1.60
N VAL A 34 -6.88 1.29 1.66
CA VAL A 34 -6.66 2.25 0.58
C VAL A 34 -5.18 2.25 0.22
N ILE A 35 -4.84 2.11 -1.05
CA ILE A 35 -3.45 2.16 -1.53
C ILE A 35 -3.33 3.04 -2.77
N PRO A 36 -2.20 3.74 -2.98
CA PRO A 36 -1.97 4.44 -4.22
C PRO A 36 -1.62 3.46 -5.33
N HIS A 37 -1.94 3.80 -6.57
CA HIS A 37 -1.57 2.98 -7.74
C HIS A 37 -0.05 2.70 -7.82
N LEU A 38 0.78 3.61 -7.31
CA LEU A 38 2.23 3.43 -7.22
C LEU A 38 2.63 2.20 -6.39
N VAL A 39 1.91 1.88 -5.31
CA VAL A 39 2.16 0.66 -4.52
C VAL A 39 1.92 -0.56 -5.39
N VAL A 40 0.83 -0.60 -6.16
CA VAL A 40 0.56 -1.73 -7.08
C VAL A 40 1.66 -1.88 -8.13
N GLN A 41 2.14 -0.77 -8.70
CA GLN A 41 3.24 -0.79 -9.67
C GLN A 41 4.56 -1.27 -9.06
N GLU A 42 4.85 -0.90 -7.81
CA GLU A 42 6.05 -1.35 -7.12
C GLU A 42 5.97 -2.84 -6.79
N VAL A 43 4.84 -3.28 -6.23
CA VAL A 43 4.61 -4.69 -5.88
C VAL A 43 4.72 -5.56 -7.13
N THR A 44 3.99 -5.22 -8.19
CA THR A 44 4.01 -6.00 -9.44
C THR A 44 5.39 -6.06 -10.11
N ARG A 45 6.23 -5.03 -9.95
CA ARG A 45 7.60 -5.02 -10.48
C ARG A 45 8.54 -5.96 -9.72
N ASN A 46 8.27 -6.19 -8.44
CA ASN A 46 9.10 -7.02 -7.56
C ASN A 46 8.65 -8.48 -7.49
N LEU A 47 7.50 -8.82 -8.06
CA LEU A 47 6.93 -10.17 -8.07
C LEU A 47 7.13 -10.87 -9.42
N ASN A 48 7.28 -12.19 -9.38
CA ASN A 48 7.25 -13.02 -10.57
C ASN A 48 5.80 -13.26 -11.06
N ALA A 49 5.63 -13.84 -12.24
CA ALA A 49 4.31 -14.00 -12.85
C ALA A 49 3.30 -14.79 -12.00
N SER A 50 3.76 -15.83 -11.27
CA SER A 50 2.89 -16.63 -10.40
C SER A 50 2.45 -15.86 -9.16
N GLU A 51 3.35 -15.06 -8.59
CA GLU A 51 3.10 -14.19 -7.44
C GLU A 51 2.17 -13.03 -7.81
N VAL A 52 2.34 -12.44 -8.99
CA VAL A 52 1.43 -11.41 -9.51
C VAL A 52 0.00 -11.97 -9.66
N ASN A 53 -0.14 -13.22 -10.13
CA ASN A 53 -1.45 -13.86 -10.19
C ASN A 53 -2.04 -14.05 -8.78
N ALA A 54 -1.23 -14.49 -7.81
CA ALA A 54 -1.66 -14.63 -6.41
C ALA A 54 -2.11 -13.28 -5.81
N LEU A 55 -1.39 -12.19 -6.10
CA LEU A 55 -1.75 -10.84 -5.69
C LEU A 55 -3.14 -10.44 -6.22
N TYR A 56 -3.41 -10.64 -7.51
CA TYR A 56 -4.72 -10.29 -8.08
C TYR A 56 -5.85 -11.18 -7.58
N ILE A 57 -5.59 -12.46 -7.31
CA ILE A 57 -6.55 -13.34 -6.62
C ILE A 57 -6.87 -12.80 -5.22
N LEU A 58 -5.86 -12.34 -4.49
CA LEU A 58 -6.02 -11.74 -3.18
C LEU A 58 -6.83 -10.44 -3.26
N PHE A 59 -6.53 -9.56 -4.22
CA PHE A 59 -7.27 -8.30 -4.42
C PHE A 59 -8.74 -8.55 -4.76
N ASN A 60 -9.03 -9.55 -5.61
CA ASN A 60 -10.41 -9.95 -5.92
C ASN A 60 -11.18 -10.47 -4.70
N LYS A 61 -10.48 -11.00 -3.70
CA LYS A 61 -11.07 -11.43 -2.41
C LYS A 61 -11.18 -10.29 -1.39
N ALA A 62 -10.68 -9.10 -1.69
CA ALA A 62 -10.67 -7.95 -0.79
C ALA A 62 -11.66 -6.87 -1.27
N PRO A 63 -12.97 -7.01 -0.97
CA PRO A 63 -14.01 -6.13 -1.52
C PRO A 63 -13.92 -4.67 -1.04
N ARG A 64 -13.13 -4.40 0.01
CA ARG A 64 -12.91 -3.06 0.58
C ARG A 64 -11.47 -2.58 0.38
N LEU A 65 -10.76 -3.18 -0.56
CA LEU A 65 -9.51 -2.62 -1.08
C LEU A 65 -9.85 -1.59 -2.15
N THR A 66 -9.35 -0.37 -1.99
CA THR A 66 -9.49 0.71 -2.97
C THR A 66 -8.11 1.14 -3.44
N ILE A 67 -7.92 1.13 -4.77
CA ILE A 67 -6.71 1.63 -5.42
C ILE A 67 -7.01 3.03 -5.94
N ILE A 68 -6.28 4.02 -5.43
CA ILE A 68 -6.42 5.42 -5.82
C ILE A 68 -5.43 5.71 -6.94
N ASN A 69 -5.92 6.18 -8.08
CA ASN A 69 -5.09 6.50 -9.25
C ASN A 69 -4.75 8.00 -9.32
N GLU A 70 -5.48 8.81 -8.57
CA GLU A 70 -5.30 10.24 -8.48
C GLU A 70 -3.97 10.59 -7.80
N PRO A 71 -3.26 11.62 -8.31
CA PRO A 71 -2.03 12.06 -7.69
C PRO A 71 -2.30 12.64 -6.30
N VAL A 72 -1.42 12.34 -5.34
CA VAL A 72 -1.47 12.95 -4.01
C VAL A 72 -1.36 14.47 -4.13
N PRO A 73 -2.19 15.26 -3.41
CA PRO A 73 -2.09 16.70 -3.42
C PRO A 73 -0.68 17.20 -3.10
N ALA A 74 -0.07 17.92 -4.04
CA ALA A 74 1.30 18.44 -3.89
C ALA A 74 1.53 19.22 -2.58
N PRO A 75 0.59 20.04 -2.07
CA PRO A 75 0.78 20.71 -0.78
C PRO A 75 1.00 19.75 0.41
N LEU A 76 0.36 18.58 0.40
CA LEU A 76 0.56 17.56 1.43
C LEU A 76 1.94 16.92 1.30
N VAL A 77 2.38 16.62 0.08
CA VAL A 77 3.73 16.08 -0.14
C VAL A 77 4.80 17.08 0.34
N THR A 78 4.66 18.35 -0.02
CA THR A 78 5.56 19.42 0.42
C THR A 78 5.60 19.57 1.94
N LYS A 79 4.46 19.43 2.63
CA LYS A 79 4.39 19.41 4.10
C LYS A 79 5.32 18.34 4.68
N TYR A 80 5.27 17.11 4.16
CA TYR A 80 6.11 16.02 4.67
C TYR A 80 7.58 16.14 4.26
N ILE A 81 7.89 16.70 3.08
CA ILE A 81 9.27 17.03 2.70
C ILE A 81 9.86 18.05 3.67
N ALA A 82 9.09 19.07 4.06
CA ALA A 82 9.53 20.09 5.00
C ALA A 82 9.80 19.52 6.41
N LEU A 83 9.23 18.37 6.76
CA LEU A 83 9.54 17.61 7.98
C LEU A 83 10.81 16.76 7.86
N GLY A 84 11.51 16.82 6.73
CA GLY A 84 12.76 16.10 6.47
C GLY A 84 12.59 14.72 5.84
N LEU A 85 11.37 14.35 5.41
CA LEU A 85 11.14 13.09 4.72
C LEU A 85 11.61 13.14 3.27
N ARG A 86 12.02 11.99 2.75
CA ARG A 86 12.41 11.85 1.34
C ARG A 86 11.18 12.00 0.45
N GLU A 87 11.26 12.92 -0.51
CA GLU A 87 10.18 13.23 -1.47
C GLU A 87 9.62 11.98 -2.16
N LYS A 88 10.51 11.13 -2.67
CA LYS A 88 10.17 9.85 -3.30
C LYS A 88 10.20 8.74 -2.25
N GLY A 89 9.03 8.35 -1.76
CA GLY A 89 8.86 7.34 -0.72
C GLY A 89 8.09 7.89 0.46
N ASP A 90 8.76 8.08 1.60
CA ASP A 90 8.16 8.40 2.89
C ASP A 90 7.27 9.65 2.87
N ALA A 91 7.70 10.72 2.19
CA ALA A 91 6.90 11.95 2.12
C ALA A 91 5.62 11.74 1.31
N PHE A 92 5.71 10.98 0.22
CA PHE A 92 4.56 10.66 -0.63
C PHE A 92 3.55 9.77 0.11
N ILE A 93 4.00 8.68 0.73
CA ILE A 93 3.10 7.76 1.42
C ILE A 93 2.50 8.39 2.68
N GLY A 94 3.27 9.19 3.41
CA GLY A 94 2.77 9.99 4.54
C GLY A 94 1.68 10.96 4.10
N ALA A 95 1.91 11.70 3.00
CA ALA A 95 0.92 12.60 2.42
C ALA A 95 -0.33 11.86 1.92
N PHE A 96 -0.16 10.67 1.34
CA PHE A 96 -1.27 9.83 0.89
C PHE A 96 -2.14 9.36 2.06
N VAL A 97 -1.52 8.89 3.15
CA VAL A 97 -2.20 8.44 4.38
C VAL A 97 -3.03 9.57 4.97
N GLU A 98 -2.47 10.78 5.08
CA GLU A 98 -3.19 11.96 5.56
C GLU A 98 -4.37 12.31 4.64
N TRP A 99 -4.13 12.33 3.33
CA TRP A 99 -5.17 12.66 2.35
C TRP A 99 -6.36 11.71 2.36
N GLN A 100 -6.10 10.41 2.51
CA GLN A 100 -7.13 9.38 2.49
C GLN A 100 -7.75 9.11 3.86
N GLU A 101 -7.35 9.87 4.89
CA GLU A 101 -7.78 9.71 6.29
C GLU A 101 -7.52 8.27 6.81
N ALA A 102 -6.43 7.66 6.35
CA ALA A 102 -6.01 6.36 6.83
C ALA A 102 -5.43 6.51 8.25
N HIS A 103 -5.85 5.62 9.15
CA HIS A 103 -5.51 5.68 10.57
C HIS A 103 -4.17 5.00 10.87
N TYR A 104 -3.77 4.07 10.01
CA TYR A 104 -2.54 3.29 10.11
C TYR A 104 -1.87 3.19 8.76
N LEU A 105 -0.54 3.28 8.77
CA LEU A 105 0.34 2.86 7.68
C LEU A 105 1.04 1.58 8.15
N ILE A 106 0.91 0.51 7.38
CA ILE A 106 1.47 -0.81 7.68
C ILE A 106 2.45 -1.23 6.59
#